data_AF-A0A6I2LDA5-F1
#
_entry.id   AF-A0A6I2LDA5-F1
#
_cell.length_a   1.000
_cell.length_b   1.000
_cell.length_c   1.000
_cell.angle_alpha   90.00
_cell.angle_beta   90.00
_cell.angle_gamma   90.00
#
_symmetry.space_group_name_H-M   'P 1'
#
loop_
_entity.id
_entity.type
_entity.pdbx_description
1 polymer ?
#
loop_
_entity_poly.entity_id
_entity_poly.type
_entity_poly.pdbx_seq_one_letter_code
_entity_poly.pdbx_strand_id
1 'polypeptide(L)'
;MPDIPEELAQRVSLLSAREKAQLALHLLESLEPAENGAIDEAWRQEAESRLDAVERGEAQTVSMEDVFAKLDLRQKPKRLSS
;
A
#
# COMPACT_ATOMS: atom_id res chain seq x y z
N MET A 1 -4.36 -29.91 22.45
CA MET A 1 -5.33 -29.04 21.78
C MET A 1 -4.52 -28.05 20.96
N PRO A 2 -4.82 -27.83 19.68
CA PRO A 2 -4.14 -26.78 18.92
C PRO A 2 -4.32 -25.44 19.65
N ASP A 3 -3.28 -24.60 19.63
CA ASP A 3 -3.38 -23.25 20.16
C ASP A 3 -4.34 -22.43 19.28
N ILE A 4 -5.03 -21.45 19.86
CA ILE A 4 -6.07 -20.65 19.22
C ILE A 4 -5.63 -20.09 17.85
N PRO A 5 -4.40 -19.59 17.66
CA PRO A 5 -3.93 -19.12 16.35
C PRO A 5 -3.89 -20.22 15.28
N GLU A 6 -3.56 -21.45 15.66
CA GLU A 6 -3.45 -22.58 14.74
C GLU A 6 -4.84 -23.06 14.29
N GLU A 7 -5.82 -23.07 15.19
CA GLU A 7 -7.22 -23.35 14.85
C GLU A 7 -7.81 -22.28 13.92
N LEU A 8 -7.51 -21.00 14.18
CA LEU A 8 -7.94 -19.90 13.31
C LEU A 8 -7.31 -20.00 11.92
N ALA A 9 -6.02 -20.32 11.82
CA ALA A 9 -5.35 -20.50 10.53
C ALA A 9 -6.00 -21.60 9.68
N GLN A 10 -6.37 -22.73 10.31
CA GLN A 10 -7.09 -23.81 9.63
C GLN A 10 -8.45 -23.34 9.11
N ARG A 11 -9.22 -22.60 9.91
CA ARG A 11 -10.53 -22.08 9.50
C ARG A 11 -10.42 -21.03 8.39
N VAL A 12 -9.43 -20.14 8.48
CA VAL A 12 -9.15 -19.13 7.45
C VAL A 12 -8.73 -19.79 6.14
N SER A 13 -8.03 -20.93 6.18
CA SER A 13 -7.60 -21.65 4.98
C SER A 13 -8.77 -22.04 4.06
N LEU A 14 -9.94 -22.34 4.65
CA LEU A 14 -11.18 -22.74 3.98
C LEU A 14 -11.92 -21.59 3.30
N LEU A 15 -11.56 -20.34 3.62
CA LEU A 15 -12.21 -19.16 3.05
C LEU A 15 -11.78 -18.94 1.58
N SER A 16 -12.70 -18.39 0.79
CA SER A 16 -12.40 -17.87 -0.53
C SER A 16 -11.43 -16.68 -0.45
N ALA A 17 -10.81 -16.32 -1.58
CA ALA A 17 -9.91 -15.16 -1.63
C ALA A 17 -10.60 -13.85 -1.18
N ARG A 18 -11.88 -13.68 -1.52
CA ARG A 18 -12.67 -12.50 -1.12
C ARG A 18 -12.90 -12.46 0.38
N GLU A 19 -13.30 -13.57 0.99
CA GLU A 19 -13.54 -13.65 2.43
C GLU A 19 -12.24 -13.48 3.23
N LYS A 20 -11.11 -14.01 2.72
CA LYS A 20 -9.78 -13.77 3.30
C LYS A 20 -9.43 -12.28 3.29
N ALA A 21 -9.68 -11.59 2.17
CA ALA A 21 -9.43 -10.15 2.07
C ALA A 21 -10.30 -9.34 3.05
N GLN A 22 -11.56 -9.70 3.21
CA GLN A 22 -12.47 -9.05 4.18
C GLN A 22 -12.00 -9.26 5.62
N LEU A 23 -11.62 -10.49 5.98
CA LEU A 23 -11.11 -10.78 7.32
C LEU A 23 -9.77 -10.05 7.59
N ALA A 24 -8.87 -10.03 6.61
CA ALA A 24 -7.61 -9.30 6.73
C ALA A 24 -7.84 -7.80 6.97
N LEU A 25 -8.80 -7.19 6.28
CA LEU A 25 -9.18 -5.80 6.49
C LEU A 25 -9.69 -5.58 7.93
N HIS A 26 -10.62 -6.40 8.41
CA HIS A 26 -11.13 -6.27 9.78
C HIS A 26 -10.07 -6.44 10.84
N LEU A 27 -9.12 -7.36 10.64
CA LEU A 27 -8.00 -7.53 11.57
C LEU A 27 -7.08 -6.31 11.54
N LEU A 28 -6.82 -5.75 10.36
CA LEU A 28 -6.02 -4.54 10.23
C LEU A 28 -6.69 -3.37 10.95
N GLU A 29 -7.99 -3.14 10.71
CA GLU A 29 -8.80 -2.13 11.40
C GLU A 29 -8.78 -2.31 12.93
N SER A 30 -8.81 -3.56 13.43
CA SER A 30 -8.75 -3.81 14.88
C SER A 30 -7.39 -3.53 15.52
N LEU A 31 -6.33 -3.54 14.72
CA LEU A 31 -4.96 -3.26 15.15
C LEU A 31 -4.63 -1.78 15.03
N GLU A 32 -5.42 -1.02 14.27
CA GLU A 32 -5.27 0.42 14.20
C GLU A 32 -5.53 1.03 15.60
N PRO A 33 -4.57 1.77 16.17
CA PRO A 33 -4.80 2.46 17.42
C PRO A 33 -5.98 3.43 17.23
N ALA A 34 -6.86 3.53 18.24
CA ALA A 34 -7.95 4.49 18.24
C ALA A 34 -7.42 5.87 17.80
N GLU A 35 -8.06 6.48 16.79
CA GLU A 35 -7.63 7.68 16.06
C GLU A 35 -6.67 8.53 16.89
N ASN A 36 -5.38 8.26 16.72
CA ASN A 36 -4.36 8.92 17.49
C ASN A 36 -3.96 10.12 16.65
N GLY A 37 -4.66 11.25 16.83
CA GLY A 37 -4.52 12.45 16.00
C GLY A 37 -3.08 12.99 15.87
N ALA A 38 -2.15 12.50 16.69
CA ALA A 38 -0.71 12.69 16.50
C ALA A 38 -0.16 12.10 15.18
N ILE A 39 -0.70 10.96 14.70
CA ILE A 39 -0.32 10.35 13.42
C ILE A 39 -0.80 11.24 12.27
N ASP A 40 -2.05 11.66 12.29
CA ASP A 40 -2.62 12.54 11.25
C ASP A 40 -1.89 13.88 11.18
N GLU A 41 -1.56 14.44 12.35
CA GLU A 41 -0.78 15.66 12.45
C GLU A 41 0.65 15.49 11.91
N ALA A 42 1.31 14.36 12.20
CA ALA A 42 2.63 14.05 11.63
C ALA A 42 2.57 13.90 10.11
N TRP A 43 1.52 13.26 9.57
CA TRP A 43 1.30 13.15 8.12
C TRP A 43 1.01 14.50 7.48
N ARG A 44 0.25 15.38 8.14
CA ARG A 44 0.00 16.74 7.67
C ARG A 44 1.29 17.53 7.55
N GLN A 45 2.12 17.51 8.59
CA GLN A 45 3.41 18.19 8.60
C GLN A 45 4.36 17.67 7.51
N GLU A 46 4.43 16.36 7.34
CA GLU A 46 5.26 15.75 6.28
C GLU A 46 4.76 16.12 4.89
N ALA A 47 3.44 16.11 4.67
CA ALA A 47 2.84 16.49 3.39
C ALA A 47 3.14 17.96 3.03
N GLU A 48 2.97 18.88 3.98
CA GLU A 48 3.33 20.29 3.85
C GLU A 48 4.82 20.44 3.53
N SER A 49 5.70 19.78 4.30
CA SER A 49 7.15 19.84 4.10
C SER A 49 7.58 19.32 2.71
N ARG A 50 6.93 18.29 2.17
CA ARG A 50 7.25 17.75 0.84
C ARG A 50 6.80 18.68 -0.27
N LEU A 51 5.63 19.29 -0.14
CA LEU A 51 5.14 20.28 -1.11
C LEU A 51 6.11 21.47 -1.18
N ASP A 52 6.46 21.99 -0.02
CA ASP A 52 7.44 23.07 0.16
C ASP A 52 8.79 22.77 -0.52
N ALA A 53 9.33 21.57 -0.34
CA ALA A 53 10.59 21.16 -0.97
C ALA A 53 10.47 21.07 -2.50
N VAL A 54 9.31 20.69 -3.03
CA VAL A 54 9.05 20.70 -4.48
C VAL A 54 8.97 22.13 -5.00
N GLU A 55 8.25 23.02 -4.31
CA GLU A 55 8.11 24.42 -4.70
C GLU A 55 9.45 25.17 -4.68
N ARG A 56 10.33 24.85 -3.73
CA ARG A 56 11.70 25.39 -3.67
C ARG A 56 12.69 24.73 -4.63
N GLY A 57 12.30 23.65 -5.31
CA GLY A 57 13.18 22.88 -6.19
C GLY A 57 14.26 22.07 -5.44
N GLU A 58 14.07 21.83 -4.14
CA GLU A 58 14.96 21.04 -3.29
C GLU A 58 14.66 19.54 -3.42
N ALA A 59 13.44 19.18 -3.80
CA ALA A 59 13.02 17.80 -4.01
C ALA A 59 13.44 17.28 -5.39
N GLN A 60 13.93 16.04 -5.43
CA GLN A 60 14.09 15.31 -6.69
C GLN A 60 12.73 14.88 -7.21
N THR A 61 12.32 15.45 -8.34
CA THR A 61 11.06 15.09 -9.01
C THR A 61 11.34 14.30 -10.28
N VAL A 62 10.33 13.55 -10.74
CA VAL A 62 10.34 12.91 -12.06
C VAL A 62 9.17 13.48 -12.84
N SER A 63 9.37 13.73 -14.13
CA SER A 63 8.30 14.26 -14.98
C SER A 63 7.19 13.22 -15.15
N MET A 64 5.97 13.69 -15.36
CA MET A 64 4.82 12.83 -15.60
C MET A 64 5.00 12.04 -16.92
N GLU A 65 5.60 12.68 -17.92
CA GLU A 65 5.94 12.10 -19.21
C GLU A 65 6.91 10.92 -19.06
N ASP A 66 7.96 11.05 -18.25
CA ASP A 66 8.91 9.98 -17.98
C ASP A 66 8.27 8.79 -17.25
N VAL A 67 7.31 9.06 -16.36
CA VAL A 67 6.54 8.01 -15.67
C VAL A 67 5.67 7.24 -16.66
N PHE A 68 4.92 7.94 -17.50
CA PHE A 68 4.06 7.29 -18.50
C PHE A 68 4.87 6.51 -19.53
N ALA A 69 5.99 7.05 -20.01
CA ALA A 69 6.88 6.34 -20.91
C ALA A 69 7.37 5.01 -20.29
N LYS A 70 7.71 5.00 -18.99
CA LYS A 70 8.10 3.77 -18.28
C LYS A 70 6.95 2.76 -18.15
N LEU A 71 5.73 3.22 -17.95
CA LEU A 71 4.55 2.34 -17.85
C LEU A 71 4.20 1.73 -19.21
N ASP A 72 4.26 2.50 -20.29
CA ASP A 72 4.01 2.02 -21.66
C ASP A 72 5.06 0.99 -22.09
N LEU A 73 6.32 1.18 -21.70
CA LEU A 73 7.40 0.22 -21.96
C LEU A 73 7.21 -1.11 -21.21
N ARG A 74 6.60 -1.09 -20.02
CA ARG A 74 6.28 -2.31 -19.25
C ARG A 74 5.10 -3.09 -19.81
N GLN A 75 4.23 -2.44 -20.59
CA GLN A 75 3.04 -3.08 -21.19
C GLN A 75 3.28 -3.66 -22.58
N LYS A 76 4.39 -3.33 -23.26
CA LYS A 76 4.72 -3.96 -24.55
C LYS A 76 5.20 -5.39 -24.30
N PRO A 77 4.49 -6.43 -24.78
CA PRO A 77 4.97 -7.79 -24.67
C PRO A 77 6.31 -7.91 -25.42
N LYS A 78 7.32 -8.53 -24.78
CA LYS A 78 8.52 -9.01 -25.49
C LYS A 78 8.04 -9.89 -26.64
N ARG A 79 8.02 -9.39 -27.87
CA ARG A 79 7.81 -10.25 -29.05
C ARG A 79 9.01 -11.20 -29.06
N LEU A 80 8.78 -12.48 -28.71
CA LEU A 80 9.74 -13.53 -29.00
C LEU A 80 9.96 -13.50 -30.51
N SER A 81 11.16 -13.11 -30.93
CA SER A 81 11.60 -13.30 -32.32
C SER A 81 11.74 -14.80 -32.53
N SER A 82 10.96 -15.35 -33.46
CA SER A 82 11.25 -16.63 -34.10
C SER A 82 11.88 -16.40 -35.45
#